data_AF-A0A8C5LS83-F1
#
_entry.id   AF-A0A8C5LS83-F1
#
_cell.length_a   1.000
_cell.length_b   1.000
_cell.length_c   1.000
_cell.angle_alpha   90.00
_cell.angle_beta   90.00
_cell.angle_gamma   90.00
#
_symmetry.space_group_name_H-M   'P 1'
#
loop_
_entity.id
_entity.type
_entity.pdbx_description
1 polymer ?
#
loop_
_entity_poly.entity_id
_entity_poly.type
_entity_poly.pdbx_seq_one_letter_code
_entity_poly.pdbx_strand_id
1 'polypeptide(L)'
;LFQALPLAHVSGSKKLITLINPQAVNLQEYKQKLARAIDYYERRLNLGIWRALSQEERDRFESDAPVPYLENKEALLQALDRLGWPIPIDDVMLLEEEIETGKRYLQQASDLQDTSKNDALAASLQKSVSISCIPPQCMALVKYAKQSHHK
;
A
#
# COMPACT_ATOMS: atom_id res chain seq x y z
N LEU A 1 20.38 0.04 -15.39
CA LEU A 1 19.66 -0.89 -16.29
C LEU A 1 20.16 -2.31 -16.00
N PHE A 2 19.44 -3.08 -15.19
CA PHE A 2 19.69 -4.52 -15.04
C PHE A 2 18.52 -5.25 -15.69
N GLN A 3 18.77 -5.88 -16.84
CA GLN A 3 17.82 -6.74 -17.54
C GLN A 3 18.15 -8.19 -17.14
N ALA A 4 17.31 -8.79 -16.31
CA ALA A 4 17.44 -10.21 -15.97
C ALA A 4 16.64 -11.03 -16.99
N LEU A 5 17.33 -11.94 -17.68
CA LEU A 5 16.71 -12.81 -18.67
C LEU A 5 16.09 -14.03 -17.96
N PRO A 6 14.90 -14.48 -18.38
CA PRO A 6 14.32 -15.71 -17.85
C PRO A 6 15.21 -16.90 -18.21
N LEU A 7 15.44 -17.78 -17.23
CA LEU A 7 16.28 -18.97 -17.36
C LEU A 7 15.40 -20.15 -17.76
N ALA A 8 15.74 -20.85 -18.83
CA ALA A 8 15.05 -22.07 -19.23
C ALA A 8 15.87 -23.30 -18.81
N HIS A 9 15.27 -24.22 -18.06
CA HIS A 9 15.84 -25.54 -17.77
C HIS A 9 15.17 -26.60 -18.63
N VAL A 10 15.96 -27.46 -19.26
CA VAL A 10 15.48 -28.60 -20.05
C VAL A 10 15.92 -29.89 -19.36
N SER A 11 14.95 -30.68 -18.88
CA SER A 11 15.24 -31.98 -18.28
C SER A 11 15.47 -33.04 -19.36
N GLY A 12 16.52 -33.85 -19.22
CA GLY A 12 16.95 -34.79 -20.27
C GLY A 12 16.00 -35.96 -20.55
N SER A 13 14.99 -36.22 -19.70
CA SER A 13 14.12 -37.40 -19.82
C SER A 13 12.68 -37.10 -20.25
N LYS A 14 12.25 -35.83 -20.15
CA LYS A 14 10.95 -35.36 -20.66
C LYS A 14 11.24 -34.04 -21.37
N LYS A 15 10.77 -33.86 -22.60
CA LYS A 15 10.84 -32.58 -23.36
C LYS A 15 10.00 -31.48 -22.68
N LEU A 16 10.26 -31.21 -21.42
CA LEU A 16 9.64 -30.19 -20.60
C LEU A 16 10.67 -29.09 -20.43
N ILE A 17 10.33 -27.91 -20.96
CA ILE A 17 11.12 -26.70 -20.79
C ILE A 17 10.48 -25.95 -19.62
N THR A 18 11.19 -25.86 -18.50
CA THR A 18 10.75 -25.06 -17.34
C THR A 18 11.34 -23.66 -17.47
N LEU A 19 10.50 -22.67 -17.73
CA LEU A 19 10.90 -21.26 -17.77
C LEU A 19 10.85 -20.69 -16.35
N ILE A 20 12.02 -20.43 -15.78
CA ILE A 20 12.19 -19.77 -14.48
C ILE A 20 12.43 -18.29 -14.75
N ASN A 21 11.45 -17.43 -14.43
CA ASN A 21 11.64 -15.98 -14.47
C ASN A 21 12.22 -15.51 -13.12
N PRO A 22 13.51 -15.14 -13.04
CA PRO A 22 14.14 -14.71 -11.77
C PRO A 22 13.61 -13.35 -11.26
N GLN A 23 12.85 -12.61 -12.06
CA GLN A 23 12.16 -11.37 -11.68
C GLN A 23 10.69 -11.59 -11.30
N ALA A 24 10.23 -12.84 -11.20
CA ALA A 24 8.89 -13.13 -10.72
C ALA A 24 8.72 -12.53 -9.32
N VAL A 25 7.95 -11.45 -9.22
CA VAL A 25 7.66 -10.80 -7.95
C VAL A 25 6.97 -11.84 -7.09
N ASN A 26 7.53 -12.12 -5.91
CA ASN A 26 6.85 -12.93 -4.91
C ASN A 26 5.63 -12.14 -4.43
N LEU A 27 4.49 -12.34 -5.10
CA LEU A 27 3.25 -11.61 -4.84
C LEU A 27 2.79 -11.80 -3.38
N GLN A 28 3.06 -12.96 -2.78
CA GLN A 28 2.71 -13.22 -1.39
C GLN A 28 3.52 -12.32 -0.43
N GLU A 29 4.84 -12.29 -0.60
CA GLU A 29 5.73 -11.44 0.20
C GLU A 29 5.45 -9.95 -0.04
N TYR A 30 5.22 -9.55 -1.29
CA TYR A 30 4.81 -8.20 -1.66
C TYR A 30 3.51 -7.79 -0.94
N LYS A 31 2.46 -8.60 -1.03
CA LYS A 31 1.16 -8.36 -0.36
C LYS A 31 1.35 -8.21 1.16
N GLN A 32 2.18 -9.05 1.78
CA GLN A 32 2.47 -8.96 3.22
C GLN A 32 3.19 -7.65 3.60
N LYS A 33 4.22 -7.26 2.85
CA LYS A 33 4.95 -6.00 3.09
C LYS A 33 4.04 -4.79 2.88
N LEU A 34 3.23 -4.82 1.82
CA LEU A 34 2.29 -3.76 1.50
C LEU A 34 1.20 -3.62 2.58
N ALA A 35 0.62 -4.73 3.04
CA ALA A 35 -0.37 -4.72 4.13
C ALA A 35 0.20 -4.11 5.43
N ARG A 36 1.45 -4.44 5.79
CA ARG A 36 2.13 -3.83 6.94
C ARG A 36 2.35 -2.32 6.77
N ALA A 37 2.69 -1.88 5.57
CA ALA A 37 2.86 -0.46 5.28
C ALA A 37 1.53 0.30 5.39
N ILE A 38 0.44 -0.27 4.86
CA ILE A 38 -0.91 0.28 4.98
C ILE A 38 -1.31 0.42 6.46
N ASP A 39 -1.17 -0.65 7.25
CA ASP A 39 -1.46 -0.64 8.70
C ASP A 39 -0.63 0.41 9.44
N TYR A 40 0.65 0.57 9.08
CA TYR A 40 1.50 1.62 9.65
C TYR A 40 0.99 3.04 9.34
N TYR A 41 0.59 3.31 8.09
CA TYR A 41 0.06 4.61 7.70
C TYR A 41 -1.31 4.89 8.33
N GLU A 42 -2.21 3.91 8.39
CA GLU A 42 -3.51 4.03 9.07
C GLU A 42 -3.32 4.37 10.55
N ARG A 43 -2.45 3.65 11.27
CA ARG A 43 -2.14 3.96 12.68
C ARG A 43 -1.57 5.35 12.85
N ARG A 44 -0.65 5.77 11.97
CA ARG A 44 -0.04 7.10 12.02
C ARG A 44 -1.09 8.20 11.81
N LEU A 45 -2.00 8.01 10.85
CA LEU A 45 -3.09 8.94 10.59
C LEU A 45 -4.05 9.03 11.78
N ASN A 46 -4.50 7.89 12.28
CA ASN A 46 -5.41 7.81 13.44
C ASN A 46 -4.79 8.49 14.67
N LEU A 47 -3.54 8.16 14.99
CA LEU A 47 -2.82 8.76 16.13
C LEU A 47 -2.56 10.26 15.94
N GLY A 48 -2.21 10.67 14.72
CA GLY A 48 -1.95 12.08 14.39
C GLY A 48 -3.18 12.94 14.61
N ILE A 49 -4.33 12.50 14.08
CA ILE A 49 -5.61 13.18 14.27
C ILE A 49 -6.04 13.13 15.74
N TRP A 50 -5.97 11.95 16.37
CA TRP A 50 -6.39 11.80 17.77
C TRP A 50 -5.65 12.77 18.69
N ARG A 51 -4.32 12.90 18.53
CA ARG A 51 -3.49 13.83 19.31
C ARG A 51 -3.83 15.30 19.05
N ALA A 52 -4.33 15.62 17.86
CA ALA A 52 -4.72 16.98 17.48
C ALA A 52 -6.10 17.39 18.04
N LEU A 53 -6.96 16.43 18.37
CA LEU A 53 -8.26 16.69 19.01
C LEU A 53 -8.09 17.11 20.48
N SER A 54 -8.96 18.01 20.93
CA SER A 54 -9.11 18.34 22.35
C SER A 54 -9.80 17.19 23.11
N GLN A 55 -9.76 17.21 24.45
CA GLN A 55 -10.43 16.18 25.24
C GLN A 55 -11.94 16.19 25.00
N GLU A 56 -12.55 17.36 24.89
CA GLU A 56 -14.00 17.52 24.66
C GLU A 56 -14.44 16.95 23.30
N GLU A 57 -13.60 17.01 22.28
CA GLU A 57 -13.90 16.39 20.98
C GLU A 57 -13.68 14.87 21.02
N ARG A 58 -12.67 14.38 21.76
CA ARG A 58 -12.44 12.94 21.94
C ARG A 58 -13.57 12.25 22.71
N ASP A 59 -14.10 12.90 23.75
CA ASP A 59 -15.18 12.37 24.58
C ASP A 59 -16.45 12.08 23.75
N ARG A 60 -16.66 12.78 22.64
CA ARG A 60 -17.78 12.56 21.71
C ARG A 60 -17.71 11.25 20.94
N PHE A 61 -16.53 10.64 20.86
CA PHE A 61 -16.33 9.34 20.20
C PHE A 61 -16.48 8.16 21.16
N GLU A 62 -16.77 8.42 22.45
CA GLU A 62 -16.96 7.40 23.49
C GLU A 62 -15.82 6.35 23.52
N SER A 63 -14.59 6.79 23.21
CA SER A 63 -13.42 5.95 23.08
C SER A 63 -12.21 6.60 23.75
N ASP A 64 -11.49 5.82 24.55
CA ASP A 64 -10.21 6.24 25.16
C ASP A 64 -9.03 6.11 24.17
N ALA A 65 -9.26 5.45 23.03
CA ALA A 65 -8.24 5.14 22.03
C ALA A 65 -8.53 5.82 20.68
N PRO A 66 -7.49 6.05 19.84
CA PRO A 66 -7.66 6.58 18.49
C PRO A 66 -8.67 5.76 17.67
N VAL A 67 -9.75 6.42 17.28
CA VAL A 67 -10.74 5.81 16.39
C VAL A 67 -10.21 5.73 14.95
N PRO A 68 -10.62 4.73 14.15
CA PRO A 68 -10.20 4.61 12.76
C PRO A 68 -10.67 5.78 11.91
N TYR A 69 -9.73 6.45 11.24
CA TYR A 69 -10.02 7.66 10.46
C TYR A 69 -11.00 7.39 9.32
N LEU A 70 -10.76 6.35 8.51
CA LEU A 70 -11.56 6.09 7.32
C LEU A 70 -13.02 5.75 7.64
N GLU A 71 -13.28 5.17 8.81
CA GLU A 71 -14.63 4.81 9.27
C GLU A 71 -15.37 6.02 9.87
N ASN A 72 -14.62 6.96 10.46
CA ASN A 72 -15.15 8.12 11.18
C ASN A 72 -14.81 9.44 10.48
N LYS A 73 -14.54 9.39 9.17
CA LYS A 73 -13.92 10.47 8.39
C LYS A 73 -14.65 11.80 8.56
N GLU A 74 -15.95 11.82 8.30
CA GLU A 74 -16.75 13.04 8.35
C GLU A 74 -16.75 13.68 9.75
N ALA A 75 -16.97 12.87 10.79
CA ALA A 75 -16.99 13.33 12.17
C ALA A 75 -15.63 13.90 12.60
N LEU A 76 -14.53 13.23 12.25
CA LEU A 76 -13.17 13.69 12.54
C LEU A 76 -12.82 14.98 11.79
N LEU A 77 -13.18 15.08 10.50
CA LEU A 77 -12.95 16.30 9.72
C LEU A 77 -13.74 17.49 10.29
N GLN A 78 -15.00 17.28 10.68
CA GLN A 78 -15.79 18.33 11.33
C GLN A 78 -15.23 18.75 12.69
N ALA A 79 -14.65 17.82 13.45
CA ALA A 79 -13.99 18.13 14.72
C ALA A 79 -12.71 18.96 14.49
N LEU A 80 -11.89 18.58 13.50
CA LEU A 80 -10.70 19.33 13.11
C LEU A 80 -11.05 20.75 12.62
N ASP A 81 -12.14 20.89 11.85
CA ASP A 81 -12.60 22.19 11.35
C ASP A 81 -13.04 23.12 12.49
N ARG A 82 -13.78 22.59 13.48
CA ARG A 82 -14.16 23.33 14.70
C ARG A 82 -12.97 23.80 15.53
N LEU A 83 -11.88 23.04 15.49
CA LEU A 83 -10.61 23.38 16.15
C LEU A 83 -9.71 24.29 15.29
N GLY A 84 -10.16 24.69 14.09
CA GLY A 84 -9.41 25.56 13.19
C GLY A 84 -8.20 24.88 12.55
N TRP A 85 -8.27 23.56 12.32
CA TRP A 85 -7.20 22.75 11.71
C TRP A 85 -5.87 22.81 12.49
N PRO A 86 -5.81 22.19 13.68
CA PRO A 86 -4.59 22.14 14.49
C PRO A 86 -3.43 21.35 13.85
N ILE A 87 -3.69 20.67 12.73
CA ILE A 87 -2.72 19.95 11.90
C ILE A 87 -2.87 20.37 10.43
N PRO A 88 -1.80 20.29 9.63
CA PRO A 88 -1.88 20.61 8.21
C PRO A 88 -2.83 19.66 7.48
N ILE A 89 -3.81 20.23 6.78
CA ILE A 89 -4.76 19.46 5.95
C ILE A 89 -4.04 18.62 4.88
N ASP A 90 -2.98 19.18 4.29
CA ASP A 90 -2.17 18.52 3.26
C ASP A 90 -1.55 17.21 3.78
N ASP A 91 -1.12 17.17 5.03
CA ASP A 91 -0.52 15.96 5.63
C ASP A 91 -1.57 14.86 5.84
N VAL A 92 -2.80 15.25 6.21
CA VAL A 92 -3.94 14.32 6.36
C VAL A 92 -4.33 13.74 5.00
N MET A 93 -4.49 14.61 4.00
CA MET A 93 -4.86 14.22 2.64
C MET A 93 -3.80 13.32 2.00
N LEU A 94 -2.52 13.63 2.17
CA LEU A 94 -1.42 12.82 1.65
C LEU A 94 -1.43 11.41 2.25
N LEU A 95 -1.61 11.29 3.57
CA LEU A 95 -1.69 9.98 4.22
C LEU A 95 -2.91 9.18 3.76
N GLU A 96 -4.07 9.83 3.60
CA GLU A 96 -5.27 9.19 3.06
C GLU A 96 -5.02 8.66 1.63
N GLU A 97 -4.46 9.47 0.73
CA GLU A 97 -4.18 9.07 -0.65
C GLU A 97 -3.21 7.89 -0.75
N GLU A 98 -2.15 7.89 0.08
CA GLU A 98 -1.17 6.80 0.14
C GLU A 98 -1.81 5.49 0.65
N ILE A 99 -2.69 5.57 1.65
CA ILE A 99 -3.44 4.40 2.15
C ILE A 99 -4.36 3.84 1.07
N GLU A 100 -5.14 4.69 0.38
CA GLU A 100 -6.02 4.26 -0.71
C GLU A 100 -5.23 3.62 -1.85
N THR A 101 -4.12 4.24 -2.25
CA THR A 101 -3.25 3.73 -3.30
C THR A 101 -2.64 2.38 -2.91
N GLY A 102 -2.21 2.22 -1.66
CA GLY A 102 -1.77 0.95 -1.11
C GLY A 102 -2.85 -0.13 -1.21
N LYS A 103 -4.10 0.20 -0.84
CA LYS A 103 -5.25 -0.74 -0.93
C LYS A 103 -5.52 -1.15 -2.38
N ARG A 104 -5.48 -0.21 -3.33
CA ARG A 104 -5.62 -0.52 -4.77
C ARG A 104 -4.54 -1.50 -5.26
N TYR A 105 -3.28 -1.29 -4.87
CA TYR A 105 -2.18 -2.20 -5.24
C TYR A 105 -2.30 -3.57 -4.58
N LEU A 106 -2.79 -3.63 -3.34
CA LEU A 106 -3.05 -4.89 -2.66
C LEU A 106 -4.13 -5.70 -3.39
N GLN A 107 -5.20 -5.03 -3.83
CA GLN A 107 -6.26 -5.62 -4.64
C GLN A 107 -5.71 -6.14 -5.97
N GLN A 108 -5.00 -5.29 -6.72
CA GLN A 108 -4.39 -5.68 -7.99
C GLN A 108 -3.45 -6.88 -7.85
N ALA A 109 -2.64 -6.92 -6.79
CA ALA A 109 -1.76 -8.06 -6.52
C ALA A 109 -2.56 -9.34 -6.18
N SER A 110 -3.73 -9.21 -5.54
CA SER A 110 -4.62 -10.35 -5.32
C SER A 110 -5.25 -10.82 -6.63
N ASP A 111 -5.76 -9.91 -7.44
CA ASP A 111 -6.38 -10.23 -8.73
C ASP A 111 -5.38 -10.96 -9.65
N LEU A 112 -4.12 -10.49 -9.68
CA LEU A 112 -3.02 -11.15 -10.40
C LEU A 112 -2.71 -12.55 -9.86
N GLN A 113 -2.73 -12.72 -8.53
CA GLN A 113 -2.47 -14.01 -7.89
C GLN A 113 -3.61 -14.99 -8.19
N ASP A 114 -4.85 -14.54 -8.22
CA ASP A 114 -6.02 -15.37 -8.44
C ASP A 114 -6.21 -15.70 -9.93
N THR A 115 -5.93 -14.75 -10.84
CA THR A 115 -5.81 -15.07 -12.28
C THR A 115 -4.68 -16.05 -12.54
N SER A 116 -3.51 -15.92 -11.91
CA SER A 116 -2.43 -16.90 -12.09
C SER A 116 -2.80 -18.31 -11.60
N LYS A 117 -3.53 -18.44 -10.49
CA LYS A 117 -4.03 -19.73 -9.99
C LYS A 117 -5.11 -20.30 -10.91
N ASN A 118 -6.01 -19.45 -11.40
CA ASN A 118 -7.09 -19.84 -12.31
C ASN A 118 -6.58 -20.14 -13.72
N ASP A 119 -5.56 -19.45 -14.21
CA ASP A 119 -4.88 -19.70 -15.49
C ASP A 119 -4.00 -20.95 -15.43
N ALA A 120 -3.35 -21.22 -14.28
CA ALA A 120 -2.71 -22.52 -14.03
C ALA A 120 -3.73 -23.68 -14.04
N LEU A 121 -5.00 -23.38 -13.72
CA LEU A 121 -6.15 -24.28 -13.86
C LEU A 121 -6.79 -24.24 -15.27
N ALA A 122 -6.65 -23.16 -16.03
CA ALA A 122 -7.43 -22.91 -17.25
C ALA A 122 -6.67 -23.01 -18.58
N ALA A 123 -5.36 -22.68 -18.69
CA ALA A 123 -4.66 -22.78 -19.97
C ALA A 123 -3.14 -22.61 -19.81
N SER A 124 -2.24 -23.42 -20.39
CA SER A 124 -2.11 -23.72 -21.83
C SER A 124 -2.33 -22.56 -22.81
N LEU A 125 -2.66 -21.33 -22.41
CA LEU A 125 -2.88 -20.21 -23.33
C LEU A 125 -2.51 -18.88 -22.66
N GLN A 126 -1.31 -18.43 -23.06
CA GLN A 126 -0.89 -17.05 -23.28
C GLN A 126 -1.81 -15.94 -22.75
N LYS A 127 -1.29 -15.15 -21.81
CA LYS A 127 -1.34 -13.68 -21.91
C LYS A 127 -0.27 -13.02 -21.05
N SER A 128 0.49 -12.13 -21.68
CA SER A 128 1.45 -11.24 -21.04
C SER A 128 0.72 -10.06 -20.40
N VAL A 129 0.63 -10.06 -19.07
CA VAL A 129 0.25 -8.86 -18.32
C VAL A 129 1.53 -8.07 -18.04
N SER A 130 1.68 -6.93 -18.72
CA SER A 130 2.73 -5.95 -18.43
C SER A 130 2.38 -5.22 -17.14
N ILE A 131 2.95 -5.66 -16.02
CA ILE A 131 2.93 -4.89 -14.76
C ILE A 131 3.95 -3.75 -14.92
N SER A 132 3.56 -2.69 -15.63
CA SER A 132 4.33 -1.44 -15.62
C SER A 132 3.97 -0.65 -14.36
N CYS A 133 4.58 -1.04 -13.25
CA CYS A 133 4.92 -0.20 -12.09
C CYS A 133 5.24 -1.13 -10.91
N ILE A 134 6.52 -1.51 -10.81
CA ILE A 134 7.11 -1.69 -9.48
C ILE A 134 7.15 -0.26 -8.93
N PRO A 135 6.42 0.13 -7.87
CA PRO A 135 6.57 1.46 -7.31
C PRO A 135 8.03 1.54 -6.84
N PRO A 136 8.89 2.38 -7.45
CA PRO A 136 10.29 2.36 -7.05
C PRO A 136 10.44 2.88 -5.63
N GLN A 137 9.56 3.77 -5.17
CA GLN A 137 9.69 4.51 -3.93
C GLN A 137 8.29 5.00 -3.55
N CYS A 138 7.86 4.80 -2.30
CA CYS A 138 6.91 5.71 -1.67
C CYS A 138 7.54 7.11 -1.70
N MET A 139 7.25 7.89 -2.74
CA MET A 139 7.96 9.13 -3.07
C MET A 139 7.63 10.30 -2.12
N ALA A 140 6.66 10.14 -1.21
CA ALA A 140 6.32 11.18 -0.24
C ALA A 140 7.39 11.36 0.85
N LEU A 141 8.11 10.31 1.25
CA LEU A 141 9.07 10.40 2.37
C LEU A 141 10.49 10.82 1.98
N VAL A 142 10.87 10.75 0.69
CA VAL A 142 12.20 11.21 0.24
C VAL A 142 12.28 12.74 0.13
N LYS A 143 11.14 13.42 -0.10
CA LYS A 143 11.11 14.90 -0.09
C LYS A 143 11.13 15.47 1.34
N TYR A 144 10.39 14.87 2.28
CA TYR A 144 10.32 15.42 3.64
C TYR A 144 11.58 15.16 4.49
N ALA A 145 12.25 14.01 4.31
CA ALA A 145 13.48 13.69 5.04
C ALA A 145 14.72 14.51 4.60
N LYS A 146 14.64 15.19 3.44
CA LYS A 146 15.75 16.01 2.91
C LYS A 146 15.64 17.49 3.29
N GLN A 147 14.49 17.93 3.81
CA GLN A 147 14.24 19.34 4.17
C GLN A 147 14.58 19.64 5.65
N SER A 148 14.63 18.66 6.54
CA SER A 148 14.87 18.85 7.99
C SER A 148 16.35 18.91 8.41
N HIS A 149 17.29 18.79 7.47
CA HIS A 149 18.73 18.99 7.72
C HIS A 149 19.28 20.33 7.20
N HIS A 150 18.41 21.20 6.69
CA HIS A 150 18.76 22.58 6.31
C HIS A 150 17.64 23.55 6.70
N LYS A 151 17.46 23.76 8.00
CA LYS A 151 17.20 25.07 8.61
C LYS A 151 17.22 24.97 10.13
#